data_AF-A0A327QYH8-F1
#
_entry.id   AF-A0A327QYH8-F1
#
_cell.length_a   1.000
_cell.length_b   1.000
_cell.length_c   1.000
_cell.angle_alpha   90.00
_cell.angle_beta   90.00
_cell.angle_gamma   90.00
#
_symmetry.space_group_name_H-M   'P 1'
#
loop_
_entity.id
_entity.type
_entity.pdbx_description
1 polymer ?
#
loop_
_entity_poly.entity_id
_entity_poly.type
_entity_poly.pdbx_seq_one_letter_code
_entity_poly.pdbx_strand_id
1 'polypeptide(L)'
;MDERFFFKVYLNALENALKNDHHNYGYLVKSPDFYMDSETMHEIDRFIEEALPNREFIDFVEEYFDAKSHNFPDVGKMDIDDARKYIIDEIGKLKMKYAL
;
A
#
# COMPACT_ATOMS: atom_id res chain seq x y z
N MET A 1 -14.09 -12.53 -1.00
CA MET A 1 -13.15 -12.04 0.04
C MET A 1 -13.93 -11.16 1.03
N ASP A 2 -13.56 -11.14 2.31
CA ASP A 2 -14.05 -10.15 3.28
C ASP A 2 -12.95 -9.13 3.61
N GLU A 3 -13.30 -8.00 4.23
CA GLU A 3 -12.33 -6.93 4.53
C GLU A 3 -11.17 -7.41 5.40
N ARG A 4 -11.42 -8.31 6.35
CA ARG A 4 -10.35 -8.81 7.24
C ARG A 4 -9.33 -9.62 6.45
N PHE A 5 -9.79 -10.51 5.58
CA PHE A 5 -8.92 -11.28 4.70
C PHE A 5 -8.19 -10.38 3.71
N PHE A 6 -8.90 -9.41 3.12
CA PHE A 6 -8.32 -8.38 2.26
C PHE A 6 -7.15 -7.67 2.94
N PHE A 7 -7.38 -7.05 4.10
CA PHE A 7 -6.32 -6.32 4.81
C PHE A 7 -5.21 -7.25 5.31
N LYS A 8 -5.51 -8.51 5.65
CA LYS A 8 -4.45 -9.47 5.98
C LYS A 8 -3.49 -9.67 4.81
N VAL A 9 -4.00 -9.85 3.61
CA VAL A 9 -3.18 -10.06 2.41
C VAL A 9 -2.49 -8.77 1.99
N TYR A 10 -3.27 -7.70 1.81
CA TYR A 10 -2.79 -6.42 1.30
C TYR A 10 -1.75 -5.80 2.23
N LEU A 11 -1.97 -5.77 3.55
CA LEU A 11 -1.02 -5.16 4.49
C LEU A 11 0.30 -5.93 4.56
N ASN A 12 0.28 -7.26 4.41
CA ASN A 12 1.52 -8.04 4.33
C ASN A 12 2.34 -7.68 3.09
N ALA A 13 1.68 -7.50 1.95
CA ALA A 13 2.33 -7.08 0.70
C ALA A 13 2.88 -5.64 0.83
N LEU A 14 2.08 -4.73 1.39
CA LEU A 14 2.46 -3.33 1.63
C LEU A 14 3.67 -3.21 2.57
N GLU A 15 3.70 -3.97 3.67
CA GLU A 15 4.87 -3.97 4.56
C GLU A 15 6.14 -4.48 3.87
N ASN A 16 6.03 -5.43 2.95
CA ASN A 16 7.18 -5.87 2.14
C ASN A 16 7.62 -4.79 1.17
N ALA A 17 6.68 -4.08 0.53
CA ALA A 17 6.98 -2.95 -0.34
C ALA A 17 7.72 -1.83 0.42
N LEU A 18 7.22 -1.43 1.59
CA LEU A 18 7.83 -0.39 2.45
C LEU A 18 9.20 -0.76 3.04
N LYS A 19 9.52 -2.05 3.15
CA LYS A 19 10.88 -2.49 3.54
C LYS A 19 11.89 -2.32 2.41
N ASN A 20 11.42 -2.22 1.17
CA ASN A 20 12.25 -2.18 -0.03
C ASN A 20 12.12 -0.87 -0.81
N ASP A 21 11.34 0.10 -0.31
CA ASP A 21 11.07 1.38 -0.96
C ASP A 21 12.26 2.36 -0.99
N HIS A 22 13.36 2.01 -0.33
CA HIS A 22 14.64 2.72 -0.37
C HIS A 22 15.69 2.05 -1.27
N HIS A 23 15.37 0.90 -1.86
CA HIS A 23 16.30 0.18 -2.71
C HIS A 23 16.58 0.99 -3.99
N ASN A 24 17.86 1.18 -4.33
CA ASN A 24 18.33 1.93 -5.50
C ASN A 24 17.85 3.39 -5.61
N TYR A 25 17.66 4.09 -4.48
CA TYR A 25 17.27 5.51 -4.47
C TYR A 25 16.02 5.78 -5.34
N GLY A 26 14.97 4.97 -5.17
CA GLY A 26 13.69 5.15 -5.87
C GLY A 26 13.56 4.45 -7.22
N TYR A 27 14.66 4.11 -7.90
CA TYR A 27 14.62 3.62 -9.29
C TYR A 27 14.00 2.23 -9.50
N LEU A 28 13.91 1.39 -8.45
CA LEU A 28 13.31 0.06 -8.53
C LEU A 28 12.28 -0.15 -7.42
N VAL A 29 11.62 0.91 -6.99
CA VAL A 29 10.54 0.82 -6.01
C VAL A 29 9.43 -0.07 -6.57
N LYS A 30 9.00 -1.04 -5.76
CA LYS A 30 7.95 -1.99 -6.08
C LYS A 30 6.74 -1.71 -5.22
N SER A 31 5.57 -1.53 -5.84
CA SER A 31 4.28 -1.40 -5.15
C SER A 31 3.90 -2.71 -4.44
N PRO A 32 2.87 -2.72 -3.58
CA PRO A 32 2.40 -3.93 -2.91
C PRO A 32 2.11 -5.08 -3.89
N ASP A 33 1.58 -4.80 -5.07
CA ASP A 33 1.16 -5.80 -6.08
C ASP A 33 2.29 -6.72 -6.51
N PHE A 34 3.52 -6.21 -6.54
CA PHE A 34 4.71 -7.00 -6.88
C PHE A 34 4.98 -8.15 -5.88
N TYR A 35 4.46 -8.05 -4.66
CA TYR A 35 4.64 -9.04 -3.59
C TYR A 35 3.46 -10.00 -3.46
N MET A 36 2.51 -9.96 -4.39
CA MET A 36 1.37 -10.86 -4.48
C MET A 36 1.53 -11.77 -5.70
N ASP A 37 1.02 -13.01 -5.61
CA ASP A 37 0.88 -13.84 -6.81
C ASP A 37 -0.29 -13.35 -7.67
N SER A 38 -0.30 -13.74 -8.94
CA SER A 38 -1.28 -13.24 -9.92
C SER A 38 -2.73 -13.59 -9.59
N GLU A 39 -2.97 -14.73 -8.93
CA GLU A 39 -4.33 -15.12 -8.55
C GLU A 39 -4.82 -14.23 -7.40
N THR A 40 -3.99 -14.08 -6.36
CA THR A 40 -4.26 -13.18 -5.23
C THR A 40 -4.47 -11.74 -5.71
N MET A 41 -3.62 -11.24 -6.61
CA MET A 41 -3.74 -9.87 -7.15
C MET A 41 -5.10 -9.66 -7.82
N HIS A 42 -5.55 -10.60 -8.65
CA HIS A 42 -6.84 -10.50 -9.31
C HIS A 42 -8.03 -10.50 -8.33
N GLU A 43 -7.92 -11.23 -7.21
CA GLU A 43 -8.92 -11.18 -6.15
C GLU A 43 -8.93 -9.85 -5.40
N ILE A 44 -7.75 -9.30 -5.13
CA ILE A 44 -7.56 -8.00 -4.47
C ILE A 44 -8.14 -6.88 -5.33
N ASP A 45 -7.78 -6.81 -6.61
CA ASP A 45 -8.24 -5.77 -7.54
C ASP A 45 -9.77 -5.75 -7.62
N ARG A 46 -10.36 -6.93 -7.84
CA ARG A 46 -11.82 -7.08 -7.88
C ARG A 46 -12.48 -6.69 -6.56
N PHE A 47 -11.88 -7.04 -5.42
CA PHE A 47 -12.44 -6.67 -4.12
C PHE A 47 -12.37 -5.16 -3.89
N ILE A 48 -11.25 -4.52 -4.25
CA ILE A 48 -11.11 -3.06 -4.24
C ILE A 48 -12.25 -2.48 -5.08
N GLU A 49 -12.37 -2.90 -6.34
CA GLU A 49 -13.34 -2.41 -7.33
C GLU A 49 -14.81 -2.55 -6.95
N GLU A 50 -15.21 -3.69 -6.38
CA GLU A 50 -16.62 -4.03 -6.22
C GLU A 50 -17.13 -3.92 -4.78
N ALA A 51 -16.24 -4.04 -3.79
CA ALA A 51 -16.64 -4.32 -2.42
C ALA A 51 -15.97 -3.45 -1.35
N LEU A 52 -14.85 -2.78 -1.63
CA LEU A 52 -14.18 -1.93 -0.64
C LEU A 52 -14.86 -0.55 -0.57
N PRO A 53 -15.52 -0.20 0.56
CA PRO A 53 -16.37 0.98 0.65
C PRO A 53 -15.60 2.31 0.76
N ASN A 54 -14.36 2.28 1.24
CA ASN A 54 -13.46 3.44 1.29
C ASN A 54 -12.08 3.02 0.76
N ARG A 55 -11.64 3.67 -0.32
CA ARG A 55 -10.35 3.43 -0.97
C ARG A 55 -9.31 4.51 -0.69
N GLU A 56 -9.62 5.56 0.06
CA GLU A 56 -8.73 6.70 0.30
C GLU A 56 -7.33 6.27 0.75
N PHE A 57 -7.24 5.25 1.62
CA PHE A 57 -5.95 4.71 2.04
C PHE A 57 -5.23 3.95 0.93
N ILE A 58 -5.94 3.16 0.12
CA ILE A 58 -5.38 2.39 -0.98
C ILE A 58 -4.89 3.33 -2.08
N ASP A 59 -5.72 4.30 -2.46
CA ASP A 59 -5.39 5.32 -3.46
C ASP A 59 -4.16 6.13 -3.01
N PHE A 60 -4.09 6.51 -1.74
CA PHE A 60 -2.91 7.21 -1.19
C PHE A 60 -1.64 6.35 -1.24
N VAL A 61 -1.75 5.04 -0.98
CA VAL A 61 -0.62 4.11 -1.10
C VAL A 61 -0.15 4.03 -2.55
N GLU A 62 -1.06 3.95 -3.52
CA GLU A 62 -0.72 3.96 -4.94
C GLU A 62 0.00 5.25 -5.34
N GLU A 63 -0.53 6.41 -4.94
CA GLU A 63 0.11 7.72 -5.16
C GLU A 63 1.51 7.80 -4.53
N TYR A 64 1.70 7.26 -3.33
CA TYR A 64 3.01 7.21 -2.68
C TYR A 64 4.03 6.39 -3.47
N PHE A 65 3.66 5.19 -3.91
CA PHE A 65 4.59 4.33 -4.65
C PHE A 65 4.88 4.88 -6.05
N ASP A 66 3.91 5.52 -6.70
CA ASP A 66 4.12 6.24 -7.96
C ASP A 66 5.12 7.39 -7.77
N ALA A 67 4.89 8.27 -6.78
CA ALA A 67 5.78 9.38 -6.45
C ALA A 67 7.20 8.91 -6.11
N LYS A 68 7.32 7.85 -5.29
CA LYS A 68 8.62 7.25 -4.94
C LYS A 68 9.35 6.72 -6.17
N SER A 69 8.65 6.05 -7.08
CA SER A 69 9.26 5.49 -8.29
C SER A 69 9.79 6.57 -9.25
N HIS A 70 9.21 7.77 -9.20
CA HIS A 70 9.62 8.94 -9.98
C HIS A 70 10.57 9.89 -9.24
N ASN A 71 10.99 9.53 -8.01
CA ASN A 71 11.80 10.37 -7.14
C ASN A 71 11.18 11.76 -6.86
N PHE A 72 9.84 11.81 -6.77
CA PHE A 72 9.17 13.03 -6.35
C PHE A 72 9.34 13.24 -4.83
N PRO A 73 9.48 14.50 -4.39
CA PRO A 73 9.69 14.82 -2.99
C PRO A 73 8.39 14.80 -2.16
N ASP A 74 7.22 14.73 -2.81
CA ASP A 74 5.92 14.83 -2.17
C ASP A 74 4.84 13.96 -2.83
N VAL A 75 3.80 13.69 -2.04
CA VAL A 75 2.52 13.09 -2.46
C VAL A 75 1.44 14.14 -2.19
N GLY A 76 1.01 14.82 -3.25
CA GLY A 76 0.06 15.93 -3.17
C GLY A 76 0.60 17.16 -2.43
N LYS A 77 0.43 17.21 -1.11
CA LYS A 77 0.96 18.29 -0.24
C LYS A 77 1.78 17.76 0.93
N MET A 78 2.00 16.45 0.99
CA MET A 78 2.71 15.79 2.07
C MET A 78 4.11 15.42 1.59
N ASP A 79 5.13 15.78 2.38
CA ASP A 79 6.50 15.34 2.13
C ASP A 79 6.57 13.81 2.09
N ILE A 80 7.43 13.26 1.23
CA ILE A 80 7.49 11.82 0.97
C ILE A 80 7.83 11.00 2.22
N ASP A 81 8.63 11.54 3.14
CA ASP A 81 8.98 10.84 4.38
C ASP A 81 7.83 10.91 5.39
N ASP A 82 7.05 11.98 5.38
CA ASP A 82 5.83 12.09 6.19
C ASP A 82 4.70 11.22 5.62
N ALA A 83 4.58 11.10 4.31
CA ALA A 83 3.67 10.17 3.63
C ALA A 83 3.98 8.72 4.04
N ARG A 84 5.27 8.35 4.06
CA ARG A 84 5.70 7.02 4.51
C ARG A 84 5.31 6.76 5.97
N LYS A 85 5.51 7.73 6.87
CA LYS A 85 5.10 7.60 8.29
C LYS A 85 3.59 7.46 8.42
N TYR A 86 2.82 8.26 7.69
CA TYR A 86 1.37 8.16 7.65
C TYR A 86 0.90 6.76 7.25
N ILE A 87 1.49 6.18 6.20
CA ILE A 87 1.16 4.82 5.76
C ILE A 87 1.46 3.80 6.87
N ILE A 88 2.61 3.91 7.55
CA ILE A 88 2.97 3.02 8.66
C ILE A 88 1.98 3.11 9.82
N ASP A 89 1.56 4.33 10.18
CA ASP A 89 0.59 4.56 11.24
C ASP A 89 -0.79 3.97 10.89
N GLU A 90 -1.24 4.14 9.64
CA GLU A 90 -2.49 3.56 9.15
C GLU A 90 -2.45 2.02 9.11
N ILE A 91 -1.32 1.41 8.71
CA ILE A 91 -1.13 -0.05 8.82
C ILE A 91 -1.36 -0.50 10.27
N GLY A 92 -0.79 0.22 11.24
CA GLY A 92 -0.97 -0.07 12.66
C GLY A 92 -2.44 -0.02 13.08
N LYS A 93 -3.17 1.02 12.67
CA LYS A 93 -4.61 1.18 12.97
C LYS A 93 -5.45 0.07 12.34
N LEU A 94 -5.17 -0.28 11.09
CA LEU A 94 -5.89 -1.35 10.37
C LEU A 94 -5.63 -2.72 11.00
N LYS A 95 -4.38 -3.02 11.40
CA LYS A 95 -4.06 -4.27 12.12
C LYS A 95 -4.84 -4.37 13.43
N MET A 96 -4.93 -3.29 14.19
CA MET A 96 -5.75 -3.25 15.42
C MET A 96 -7.24 -3.43 15.10
N LYS A 97 -7.77 -2.71 14.11
CA LYS A 97 -9.20 -2.76 13.70
C LYS A 97 -9.64 -4.16 13.29
N TYR A 98 -8.81 -4.88 12.54
CA TYR A 98 -9.14 -6.20 11.99
C TYR A 98 -8.53 -7.38 12.77
N ALA A 99 -7.87 -7.11 13.91
CA ALA A 99 -7.17 -8.09 14.73
C ALA A 99 -6.23 -8.99 13.91
N LEU A 100 -5.25 -8.33 13.27
CA LEU A 100 -4.22 -8.91 12.40
C LEU A 100 -2.83 -8.86 13.05
#